data_AF-A0A7Y8U1W5-F1
#
_entry.id   AF-A0A7Y8U1W5-F1
#
_cell.length_a   1.000
_cell.length_b   1.000
_cell.length_c   1.000
_cell.angle_alpha   90.00
_cell.angle_beta   90.00
_cell.angle_gamma   90.00
#
_symmetry.space_group_name_H-M   'P 1'
#
loop_
_entity.id
_entity.type
_entity.pdbx_description
1 polymer ?
#
loop_
_entity_poly.entity_id
_entity_poly.type
_entity_poly.pdbx_seq_one_letter_code
_entity_poly.pdbx_strand_id
1 'polypeptide(L)'
;MKQIILAYLFVGLLCTALFSLLSYGYGAGYVYLYWREWQIQTNLWVLIFCLILLSFIVQMLWLTVKRYLSREQRKIETVFSFNQLHPYEQLAVVWLLNAGPDQQNFIQQVFSQSGLLKGIISARLYWMRQQYNEALIALNEANPMAFELAEQQRIEIFLSKHDGEQALTHLEFLNQHELSPWLNNVKEAYEQRLISLWGQFAAQFPWLYLHSTRYGHLDETAKQVWLKQLLKAFDQASVADLQRLQQRYLDLSEQIEVRPYDIKVLWLKILARLPELGMQHQQLAEHLLGEQFNQEVFYLWFEQQLLCQNPDYQRAEQQITLWESRYPALPVLSFAKWHVYMATGRIQDAEALLHLYPDDVLMSYLRIKSLLQGQEDLVQQLNLIFENNANFVKIKI
;
A
#
# COMPACT_ATOMS: atom_id res chain seq x y z
N MET A 1 9.35 6.60 -44.94
CA MET A 1 10.65 6.90 -45.59
C MET A 1 11.03 5.85 -46.64
N LYS A 2 11.05 4.54 -46.34
CA LYS A 2 11.37 3.48 -47.33
C LYS A 2 10.50 3.53 -48.61
N GLN A 3 9.19 3.70 -48.49
CA GLN A 3 8.27 3.77 -49.65
C GLN A 3 8.49 5.00 -50.53
N ILE A 4 8.86 6.13 -49.94
CA ILE A 4 9.12 7.38 -50.68
C ILE A 4 10.39 7.23 -51.51
N ILE A 5 11.46 6.68 -50.92
CA ILE A 5 12.73 6.42 -51.62
C ILE A 5 12.51 5.42 -52.76
N LEU A 6 11.71 4.37 -52.55
CA LEU A 6 11.35 3.40 -53.59
C LEU A 6 10.54 4.04 -54.72
N ALA A 7 9.62 4.95 -54.43
CA ALA A 7 8.85 5.67 -55.45
C ALA A 7 9.75 6.57 -56.31
N TYR A 8 10.69 7.32 -55.71
CA TYR A 8 11.65 8.13 -56.47
C TYR A 8 12.60 7.27 -57.31
N LEU A 9 13.04 6.12 -56.78
CA LEU A 9 13.90 5.19 -57.52
C LEU A 9 13.15 4.56 -58.70
N PHE A 10 11.87 4.24 -58.52
CA PHE A 10 11.00 3.70 -59.57
C PHE A 10 10.70 4.73 -60.66
N VAL A 11 10.34 5.95 -60.29
CA VAL A 11 10.14 7.05 -61.25
C VAL A 11 11.44 7.40 -61.97
N GLY A 12 12.57 7.39 -61.26
CA GLY A 12 13.90 7.57 -61.84
C GLY A 12 14.22 6.50 -62.89
N LEU A 13 13.92 5.23 -62.60
CA LEU A 13 14.08 4.11 -63.53
C LEU A 13 13.18 4.23 -64.77
N LEU A 14 11.95 4.70 -64.59
CA LEU A 14 11.01 4.92 -65.70
C LEU A 14 11.49 6.04 -66.63
N CYS A 15 11.97 7.15 -66.05
CA CYS A 15 12.55 8.24 -66.83
C CYS A 15 13.82 7.79 -67.57
N THR A 16 14.75 7.10 -66.91
CA THR A 16 15.97 6.62 -67.57
C THR A 16 15.68 5.63 -68.71
N ALA A 17 14.73 4.72 -68.54
CA ALA A 17 14.31 3.79 -69.59
C ALA A 17 13.69 4.52 -70.81
N LEU A 18 12.80 5.49 -70.55
CA LEU A 18 12.11 6.24 -71.60
C LEU A 18 13.07 7.14 -72.40
N PHE A 19 14.06 7.73 -71.74
CA PHE A 19 15.09 8.54 -72.42
C PHE A 19 16.16 7.70 -73.11
N SER A 20 16.51 6.51 -72.61
CA SER A 20 17.40 5.57 -73.30
C SER A 20 16.82 5.16 -74.66
N LEU A 21 15.51 4.97 -74.74
CA LEU A 21 14.79 4.72 -75.99
C LEU A 21 14.82 5.91 -76.95
N LEU A 22 14.65 7.14 -76.43
CA LEU A 22 14.64 8.36 -77.24
C LEU A 22 16.04 8.82 -77.69
N SER A 23 17.11 8.44 -76.97
CA SER A 23 18.50 8.79 -77.30
C SER A 23 19.18 7.77 -78.24
N TYR A 24 18.49 6.71 -78.65
CA TYR A 24 19.03 5.67 -79.50
C TYR A 24 19.36 6.23 -80.90
N GLY A 25 20.65 6.53 -81.14
CA GLY A 25 21.18 6.97 -82.44
C GLY A 25 21.76 8.40 -82.51
N TYR A 26 21.57 9.26 -81.49
CA TYR A 26 21.97 10.69 -81.56
C TYR A 26 22.99 11.15 -80.49
N GLY A 27 23.71 10.22 -79.85
CA GLY A 27 24.70 10.55 -78.82
C GLY A 27 24.07 11.08 -77.52
N ALA A 28 24.89 11.44 -76.53
CA ALA A 28 24.46 11.65 -75.14
C ALA A 28 23.59 12.92 -74.88
N GLY A 29 23.02 13.55 -75.91
CA GLY A 29 22.10 14.70 -75.79
C GLY A 29 22.78 15.98 -75.33
N TYR A 30 22.83 17.00 -76.19
CA TYR A 30 23.35 18.32 -75.87
C TYR A 30 22.22 19.27 -75.47
N VAL A 31 22.34 19.92 -74.31
CA VAL A 31 21.37 20.90 -73.82
C VAL A 31 22.05 22.26 -73.70
N TYR A 32 21.54 23.21 -74.47
CA TYR A 32 21.94 24.61 -74.41
C TYR A 32 20.84 25.41 -73.69
N LEU A 33 21.16 25.93 -72.50
CA LEU A 33 20.27 26.77 -71.73
C LEU A 33 20.75 28.22 -71.82
N TYR A 34 19.92 29.07 -72.41
CA TYR A 34 20.17 30.51 -72.50
C TYR A 34 19.12 31.25 -71.69
N TRP A 35 19.57 31.96 -70.65
CA TRP A 35 18.70 32.81 -69.84
C TRP A 35 19.41 34.12 -69.47
N ARG A 36 18.94 35.24 -70.02
CA ARG A 36 19.60 36.56 -69.93
C ARG A 36 21.07 36.46 -70.33
N GLU A 37 22.01 36.79 -69.45
CA GLU A 37 23.46 36.71 -69.72
C GLU A 37 24.08 35.36 -69.35
N TRP A 38 23.28 34.40 -68.86
CA TRP A 38 23.77 33.09 -68.45
C TRP A 38 23.66 32.11 -69.62
N GLN A 39 24.82 31.60 -70.05
CA GLN A 39 24.93 30.54 -71.04
C GLN A 39 25.45 29.28 -70.36
N ILE A 40 24.60 28.26 -70.27
CA ILE A 40 24.97 26.97 -69.68
C ILE A 40 24.93 25.91 -70.78
N GLN A 41 26.09 25.34 -71.07
CA GLN A 41 26.26 24.24 -72.01
C GLN A 41 26.45 22.95 -71.22
N THR A 42 25.47 22.05 -71.25
CA THR A 42 25.55 20.80 -70.47
C THR A 42 25.01 19.60 -71.23
N ASN A 43 25.37 18.41 -70.75
CA ASN A 43 24.78 17.16 -71.18
C ASN A 43 23.38 16.99 -70.57
N LEU A 44 22.43 16.43 -71.32
CA LEU A 44 21.07 16.13 -70.88
C LEU A 44 21.04 15.35 -69.55
N TRP A 45 21.94 14.40 -69.36
CA TRP A 45 22.02 13.58 -68.14
C TRP A 45 22.41 14.41 -66.91
N VAL A 46 23.29 15.40 -67.08
CA VAL A 46 23.69 16.31 -66.00
C VAL A 46 22.51 17.17 -65.58
N LEU A 47 21.73 17.68 -66.55
CA LEU A 47 20.54 18.47 -66.27
C LEU A 47 19.47 17.67 -65.50
N ILE A 48 19.20 16.43 -65.92
CA ILE A 48 18.24 15.55 -65.24
C ILE A 48 18.70 15.25 -63.81
N PHE A 49 19.98 14.94 -63.62
CA PHE A 49 20.53 14.72 -62.29
C PHE A 49 20.38 15.96 -61.39
N CYS A 50 20.66 17.14 -61.91
CA CYS A 50 20.45 18.40 -61.19
C CYS A 50 18.97 18.62 -60.82
N LEU A 51 18.03 18.31 -61.71
CA LEU A 51 16.59 18.43 -61.43
C LEU A 51 16.11 17.46 -60.34
N ILE A 52 16.57 16.20 -60.38
CA ILE A 52 16.26 15.21 -59.34
C ILE A 52 16.84 15.66 -58.00
N LEU A 53 18.08 16.16 -57.99
CA LEU A 53 18.75 16.64 -56.79
C LEU A 53 18.04 17.88 -56.22
N LEU A 54 17.61 18.81 -57.07
CA LEU A 54 16.81 19.97 -56.67
C LEU A 54 15.47 19.53 -56.06
N SER A 55 14.76 18.60 -56.71
CA SER A 55 13.49 18.06 -56.19
C SER A 55 13.68 17.40 -54.83
N PHE A 56 14.76 16.66 -54.64
CA PHE A 56 15.08 16.02 -53.36
C PHE A 56 15.36 17.05 -52.27
N ILE A 57 16.13 18.11 -52.57
CA ILE A 57 16.41 19.20 -51.61
C ILE A 57 15.11 19.91 -51.20
N VAL A 58 14.25 20.25 -52.17
CA VAL A 58 12.95 20.88 -51.89
C VAL A 58 12.07 19.98 -51.00
N GLN A 59 12.06 18.67 -51.27
CA GLN A 59 11.33 17.69 -50.46
C GLN A 59 11.85 17.63 -49.02
N MET A 60 13.18 17.61 -48.86
CA MET A 60 13.82 17.56 -47.54
C MET A 60 13.54 18.84 -46.75
N LEU A 61 13.61 20.01 -47.40
CA LEU A 61 13.23 21.29 -46.81
C LEU A 61 11.76 21.34 -46.42
N TRP A 62 10.87 20.81 -47.26
CA TRP A 62 9.44 20.74 -46.91
C TRP A 62 9.19 19.86 -45.69
N LEU A 63 9.86 18.71 -45.57
CA LEU A 63 9.72 17.82 -44.43
C LEU A 63 10.25 18.46 -43.13
N THR A 64 11.36 19.19 -43.19
CA THR A 64 11.89 19.90 -42.01
C THR A 64 10.97 21.05 -41.61
N VAL A 65 10.52 21.86 -42.57
CA VAL A 65 9.57 22.96 -42.33
C VAL A 65 8.25 22.42 -41.77
N LYS A 66 7.68 21.36 -42.36
CA LYS A 66 6.43 20.75 -41.87
C LYS A 66 6.56 20.21 -40.45
N ARG A 67 7.70 19.60 -40.11
CA ARG A 67 7.98 19.12 -38.74
C ARG A 67 8.19 20.27 -37.75
N TYR A 68 8.79 21.37 -38.20
CA TYR A 68 9.00 22.54 -37.37
C TYR A 68 7.67 23.26 -37.09
N LEU A 69 6.89 23.54 -38.13
CA LEU A 69 5.58 24.18 -38.01
C LEU A 69 4.59 23.33 -37.19
N SER A 70 4.59 22.00 -37.37
CA SER A 70 3.72 21.13 -36.56
C SER A 70 4.11 21.08 -35.09
N ARG A 71 5.38 21.29 -34.75
CA ARG A 71 5.82 21.43 -33.35
C ARG A 71 5.36 22.75 -32.73
N GLU A 72 5.43 23.85 -33.48
CA GLU A 72 5.00 25.16 -32.97
C GLU A 72 3.47 25.27 -32.88
N GLN A 73 2.71 24.74 -33.85
CA GLN A 73 1.24 24.69 -33.78
C GLN A 73 0.75 23.93 -32.54
N ARG A 74 1.42 22.83 -32.17
CA ARG A 74 1.07 22.02 -30.98
C ARG A 74 1.31 22.72 -29.64
N LYS A 75 2.11 23.79 -29.59
CA LYS A 75 2.30 24.58 -28.36
C LYS A 75 1.16 25.57 -28.12
N ILE A 76 0.40 25.88 -29.16
CA ILE A 76 -0.60 26.97 -29.17
C ILE A 76 -2.03 26.41 -29.27
N GLU A 77 -2.23 25.22 -29.84
CA GLU A 77 -3.55 24.58 -29.87
C GLU A 77 -3.95 24.07 -28.48
N THR A 78 -4.92 24.74 -27.86
CA THR A 78 -5.70 24.20 -26.76
C THR A 78 -6.42 22.94 -27.26
N VAL A 79 -5.95 21.75 -26.87
CA VAL A 79 -6.50 20.48 -27.36
C VAL A 79 -7.94 20.31 -26.86
N PHE A 80 -8.92 20.40 -27.77
CA PHE A 80 -10.35 20.26 -27.45
C PHE A 80 -10.87 18.82 -27.50
N SER A 81 -10.07 17.85 -27.99
CA SER A 81 -10.52 16.45 -28.11
C SER A 81 -9.50 15.43 -27.62
N PHE A 82 -9.99 14.45 -26.84
CA PHE A 82 -9.17 13.40 -26.22
C PHE A 82 -8.34 12.60 -27.25
N ASN A 83 -8.92 12.28 -28.40
CA ASN A 83 -8.26 11.50 -29.45
C ASN A 83 -7.07 12.21 -30.13
N GLN A 84 -6.95 13.54 -29.96
CA GLN A 84 -5.85 14.33 -30.51
C GLN A 84 -4.66 14.48 -29.54
N LEU A 85 -4.84 14.12 -28.27
CA LEU A 85 -3.76 14.09 -27.28
C LEU A 85 -2.69 13.05 -27.64
N HIS A 86 -1.47 13.25 -27.16
CA HIS A 86 -0.42 12.24 -27.29
C HIS A 86 -0.83 10.95 -26.54
N PRO A 87 -0.47 9.73 -26.99
CA PRO A 87 -0.84 8.50 -26.29
C PRO A 87 -0.45 8.46 -24.80
N TYR A 88 0.67 9.09 -24.42
CA TYR A 88 1.06 9.23 -23.01
C TYR A 88 0.16 10.19 -22.22
N GLU A 89 -0.33 11.26 -22.83
CA GLU A 89 -1.29 12.19 -22.23
C GLU A 89 -2.67 11.54 -22.12
N GLN A 90 -3.08 10.78 -23.15
CA GLN A 90 -4.30 9.96 -23.10
C GLN A 90 -4.22 8.93 -21.98
N LEU A 91 -3.11 8.21 -21.85
CA LEU A 91 -2.88 7.28 -20.73
C LEU A 91 -2.92 8.00 -19.39
N ALA A 92 -2.30 9.18 -19.27
CA ALA A 92 -2.33 9.96 -18.04
C ALA A 92 -3.76 10.40 -17.68
N VAL A 93 -4.53 10.90 -18.64
CA VAL A 93 -5.95 11.27 -18.43
C VAL A 93 -6.78 10.05 -18.04
N VAL A 94 -6.61 8.92 -18.73
CA VAL A 94 -7.31 7.67 -18.39
C VAL A 94 -6.96 7.19 -16.98
N TRP A 95 -5.69 7.30 -16.59
CA TRP A 95 -5.23 6.96 -15.26
C TRP A 95 -5.78 7.90 -14.18
N LEU A 96 -5.73 9.21 -14.41
CA LEU A 96 -6.25 10.23 -13.49
C LEU A 96 -7.76 10.09 -13.25
N LEU A 97 -8.50 9.66 -14.26
CA LEU A 97 -9.95 9.44 -14.17
C LEU A 97 -10.33 8.03 -13.69
N ASN A 98 -9.35 7.16 -13.41
CA ASN A 98 -9.57 5.73 -13.16
C ASN A 98 -10.41 5.04 -14.27
N ALA A 99 -10.36 5.56 -15.50
CA ALA A 99 -11.16 5.10 -16.64
C ALA A 99 -10.55 3.87 -17.37
N GLY A 100 -9.65 3.16 -16.68
CA GLY A 100 -8.98 1.96 -17.20
C GLY A 100 -9.92 0.88 -17.74
N PRO A 101 -11.02 0.53 -17.04
CA PRO A 101 -11.98 -0.46 -17.52
C PRO A 101 -12.66 -0.05 -18.84
N ASP A 102 -13.02 1.24 -18.95
CA ASP A 102 -13.77 1.79 -20.08
C ASP A 102 -12.89 1.99 -21.32
N GLN A 103 -11.60 2.29 -21.13
CA GLN A 103 -10.63 2.55 -22.20
C GLN A 103 -9.68 1.38 -22.45
N GLN A 104 -10.09 0.15 -22.14
CA GLN A 104 -9.26 -1.05 -22.31
C GLN A 104 -8.71 -1.23 -23.72
N ASN A 105 -9.55 -1.06 -24.76
CA ASN A 105 -9.12 -1.26 -26.14
C ASN A 105 -7.97 -0.32 -26.50
N PHE A 106 -8.06 0.94 -26.04
CA PHE A 106 -7.00 1.92 -26.19
C PHE A 106 -5.73 1.49 -25.45
N ILE A 107 -5.83 1.14 -24.16
CA ILE A 107 -4.68 0.73 -23.34
C ILE A 107 -3.99 -0.49 -23.97
N GLN A 108 -4.75 -1.52 -24.37
CA GLN A 108 -4.21 -2.71 -25.02
C GLN A 108 -3.51 -2.37 -26.34
N GLN A 109 -4.09 -1.49 -27.16
CA GLN A 109 -3.46 -1.06 -28.41
C GLN A 109 -2.12 -0.36 -28.17
N VAL A 110 -2.05 0.56 -27.20
CA VAL A 110 -0.81 1.28 -26.87
C VAL A 110 0.30 0.32 -26.40
N PHE A 111 -0.05 -0.68 -25.60
CA PHE A 111 0.93 -1.65 -25.07
C PHE A 111 1.11 -2.91 -25.92
N SER A 112 0.35 -3.09 -27.01
CA SER A 112 0.38 -4.29 -27.86
C SER A 112 1.76 -4.59 -28.46
N GLN A 113 2.55 -3.55 -28.71
CA GLN A 113 3.91 -3.62 -29.25
C GLN A 113 4.99 -3.59 -28.15
N SER A 114 4.60 -3.43 -26.88
CA SER A 114 5.55 -3.40 -25.77
C SER A 114 6.08 -4.80 -25.50
N GLY A 115 7.36 -5.03 -25.78
CA GLY A 115 8.02 -6.29 -25.46
C GLY A 115 8.15 -6.55 -23.95
N LEU A 116 8.03 -5.51 -23.11
CA LEU A 116 8.25 -5.60 -21.65
C LEU A 116 6.92 -5.60 -20.87
N LEU A 117 6.00 -4.69 -21.19
CA LEU A 117 4.82 -4.43 -20.35
C LEU A 117 3.51 -5.05 -20.86
N LYS A 118 3.48 -5.61 -22.08
CA LYS A 118 2.24 -6.13 -22.68
C LYS A 118 1.50 -7.11 -21.76
N GLY A 119 2.20 -8.16 -21.28
CA GLY A 119 1.62 -9.19 -20.41
C GLY A 119 1.09 -8.62 -19.09
N ILE A 120 1.85 -7.74 -18.45
CA ILE A 120 1.48 -7.11 -17.17
C ILE A 120 0.25 -6.21 -17.33
N ILE A 121 0.21 -5.38 -18.38
CA ILE A 121 -0.94 -4.51 -18.63
C ILE A 121 -2.18 -5.33 -18.99
N SER A 122 -2.05 -6.39 -19.81
CA SER A 122 -3.19 -7.28 -20.07
C SER A 122 -3.69 -7.95 -18.79
N ALA A 123 -2.79 -8.43 -17.93
CA ALA A 123 -3.15 -9.03 -16.66
C ALA A 123 -3.89 -8.06 -15.75
N ARG A 124 -3.42 -6.82 -15.65
CA ARG A 124 -4.07 -5.77 -14.87
C ARG A 124 -5.48 -5.48 -15.37
N LEU A 125 -5.69 -5.43 -16.68
CA LEU A 125 -7.02 -5.21 -17.26
C LEU A 125 -7.96 -6.40 -16.99
N TYR A 126 -7.46 -7.64 -17.07
CA TYR A 126 -8.24 -8.82 -16.68
C TYR A 126 -8.57 -8.82 -15.18
N TRP A 127 -7.61 -8.45 -14.33
CA TRP A 127 -7.82 -8.31 -12.88
C TRP A 127 -8.91 -7.29 -12.55
N MET A 128 -8.91 -6.11 -13.21
CA MET A 128 -9.96 -5.09 -13.03
C MET A 128 -11.37 -5.60 -13.39
N ARG A 129 -11.45 -6.62 -14.25
CA ARG A 129 -12.71 -7.31 -14.63
C ARG A 129 -13.02 -8.52 -13.77
N GLN A 130 -12.26 -8.75 -12.70
CA GLN A 130 -12.36 -9.92 -11.83
C GLN A 130 -12.09 -11.25 -12.59
N GLN A 131 -11.44 -11.18 -13.74
CA GLN A 131 -11.02 -12.33 -14.56
C GLN A 131 -9.63 -12.80 -14.11
N TYR A 132 -9.59 -13.34 -12.89
CA TYR A 132 -8.32 -13.58 -12.21
C TYR A 132 -7.47 -14.69 -12.84
N ASN A 133 -8.11 -15.72 -13.43
CA ASN A 133 -7.38 -16.83 -14.03
C ASN A 133 -6.72 -16.39 -15.35
N GLU A 134 -7.45 -15.61 -16.16
CA GLU A 134 -6.96 -14.99 -17.38
C GLU A 134 -5.83 -13.99 -17.08
N ALA A 135 -5.96 -13.25 -15.97
CA ALA A 135 -4.90 -12.37 -15.50
C ALA A 135 -3.61 -13.13 -15.18
N LEU A 136 -3.70 -14.26 -14.47
CA LEU A 136 -2.54 -15.10 -14.16
C LEU A 136 -1.91 -15.73 -15.42
N ILE A 137 -2.73 -16.17 -16.39
CA ILE A 137 -2.24 -16.68 -17.68
C ILE A 137 -1.46 -15.59 -18.41
N ALA A 138 -2.00 -14.37 -18.47
CA ALA A 138 -1.33 -13.23 -19.10
C ALA A 138 0.02 -12.87 -18.43
N LEU A 139 0.15 -13.08 -17.12
CA LEU A 139 1.43 -12.88 -16.41
C LEU A 139 2.46 -13.96 -16.70
N ASN A 140 2.04 -15.18 -17.05
CA ASN A 140 2.97 -16.24 -17.46
C ASN A 140 3.63 -15.93 -18.82
N GLU A 141 2.98 -15.11 -19.65
CA GLU A 141 3.51 -14.63 -20.93
C GLU A 141 4.30 -13.31 -20.80
N ALA A 142 4.44 -12.77 -19.57
CA ALA A 142 5.16 -11.54 -19.33
C ALA A 142 6.68 -11.72 -19.59
N ASN A 143 7.33 -10.62 -19.97
CA ASN A 143 8.77 -10.63 -20.20
C ASN A 143 9.53 -10.91 -18.89
N PRO A 144 10.52 -11.82 -18.88
CA PRO A 144 11.34 -12.07 -17.69
C PRO A 144 12.02 -10.82 -17.10
N MET A 145 12.31 -9.81 -17.92
CA MET A 145 12.89 -8.54 -17.46
C MET A 145 11.91 -7.66 -16.66
N ALA A 146 10.61 -7.96 -16.72
CA ALA A 146 9.55 -7.27 -15.98
C ALA A 146 9.04 -8.08 -14.78
N PHE A 147 9.84 -9.05 -14.33
CA PHE A 147 9.47 -10.02 -13.32
C PHE A 147 8.91 -9.38 -12.05
N GLU A 148 9.58 -8.38 -11.47
CA GLU A 148 9.16 -7.77 -10.20
C GLU A 148 7.77 -7.14 -10.28
N LEU A 149 7.47 -6.49 -11.42
CA LEU A 149 6.15 -5.90 -11.67
C LEU A 149 5.09 -6.99 -11.92
N ALA A 150 5.46 -8.08 -12.58
CA ALA A 150 4.57 -9.22 -12.78
C ALA A 150 4.21 -9.87 -11.43
N GLU A 151 5.18 -10.08 -10.55
CA GLU A 151 4.97 -10.67 -9.23
C GLU A 151 4.13 -9.76 -8.32
N GLN A 152 4.35 -8.43 -8.33
CA GLN A 152 3.46 -7.50 -7.64
C GLN A 152 2.01 -7.64 -8.11
N GLN A 153 1.79 -7.79 -9.42
CA GLN A 153 0.45 -8.02 -9.97
C GLN A 153 -0.11 -9.40 -9.60
N ARG A 154 0.72 -10.46 -9.50
CA ARG A 154 0.29 -11.79 -9.03
C ARG A 154 -0.24 -11.71 -7.60
N ILE A 155 0.49 -11.01 -6.72
CA ILE A 155 0.07 -10.84 -5.32
C ILE A 155 -1.30 -10.18 -5.25
N GLU A 156 -1.54 -9.08 -5.99
CA GLU A 156 -2.85 -8.42 -6.04
C GLU A 156 -3.97 -9.37 -6.50
N ILE A 157 -3.69 -10.21 -7.49
CA ILE A 157 -4.64 -11.20 -7.98
C ILE A 157 -4.95 -12.23 -6.89
N PHE A 158 -3.94 -12.79 -6.21
CA PHE A 158 -4.15 -13.78 -5.15
C PHE A 158 -4.86 -13.19 -3.93
N LEU A 159 -4.54 -11.96 -3.52
CA LEU A 159 -5.29 -11.23 -2.50
C LEU A 159 -6.77 -11.09 -2.89
N SER A 160 -7.05 -10.76 -4.15
CA SER A 160 -8.42 -10.62 -4.66
C SER A 160 -9.17 -11.97 -4.72
N LYS A 161 -8.46 -13.06 -5.04
CA LYS A 161 -8.98 -14.43 -4.98
C LYS A 161 -9.16 -14.98 -3.56
N HIS A 162 -8.74 -14.23 -2.54
CA HIS A 162 -8.68 -14.66 -1.14
C HIS A 162 -7.79 -15.89 -0.91
N ASP A 163 -6.73 -16.03 -1.72
CA ASP A 163 -5.76 -17.11 -1.63
C ASP A 163 -4.49 -16.63 -0.90
N GLY A 164 -4.54 -16.71 0.44
CA GLY A 164 -3.50 -16.18 1.31
C GLY A 164 -2.15 -16.91 1.18
N GLU A 165 -2.17 -18.23 0.99
CA GLU A 165 -0.94 -19.05 0.92
C GLU A 165 -0.11 -18.69 -0.32
N GLN A 166 -0.78 -18.57 -1.47
CA GLN A 166 -0.12 -18.14 -2.71
C GLN A 166 0.35 -16.68 -2.58
N ALA A 167 -0.49 -15.78 -2.05
CA ALA A 167 -0.09 -14.39 -1.84
C ALA A 167 1.16 -14.26 -0.96
N LEU A 168 1.23 -15.02 0.15
CA LEU A 168 2.38 -15.05 1.04
C LEU A 168 3.64 -15.53 0.32
N THR A 169 3.54 -16.64 -0.41
CA THR A 169 4.68 -17.21 -1.15
C THR A 169 5.33 -16.19 -2.09
N HIS A 170 4.51 -15.47 -2.86
CA HIS A 170 5.00 -14.45 -3.79
C HIS A 170 5.54 -13.20 -3.07
N LEU A 171 4.92 -12.79 -1.96
CA LEU A 171 5.41 -11.69 -1.13
C LEU A 171 6.78 -11.99 -0.53
N GLU A 172 7.00 -13.21 -0.04
CA GLU A 172 8.29 -13.64 0.50
C GLU A 172 9.37 -13.70 -0.57
N PHE A 173 9.02 -14.17 -1.77
CA PHE A 173 9.94 -14.20 -2.89
C PHE A 173 10.48 -12.80 -3.21
N LEU A 174 9.59 -11.80 -3.32
CA LEU A 174 9.99 -10.42 -3.59
C LEU A 174 10.85 -9.81 -2.47
N ASN A 175 10.70 -10.26 -1.23
CA ASN A 175 11.50 -9.77 -0.10
C ASN A 175 12.97 -10.27 -0.14
N GLN A 176 13.26 -11.30 -0.92
CA GLN A 176 14.61 -11.87 -1.09
C GLN A 176 15.25 -11.52 -2.45
N HIS A 177 14.44 -11.01 -3.38
CA HIS A 177 14.84 -10.75 -4.75
C HIS A 177 15.52 -9.38 -4.89
N GLU A 178 16.67 -9.34 -5.57
CA GLU A 178 17.36 -8.09 -5.87
C GLU A 178 16.64 -7.32 -6.97
N LEU A 179 16.39 -6.03 -6.74
CA LEU A 179 15.68 -5.19 -7.69
C LEU A 179 16.45 -5.04 -9.00
N SER A 180 15.80 -5.32 -10.13
CA SER A 180 16.37 -5.14 -11.46
C SER A 180 16.89 -3.70 -11.70
N PRO A 181 18.06 -3.52 -12.36
CA PRO A 181 18.70 -2.20 -12.50
C PRO A 181 17.84 -1.11 -13.14
N TRP A 182 16.94 -1.48 -14.04
CA TRP A 182 16.08 -0.52 -14.75
C TRP A 182 14.97 0.07 -13.86
N LEU A 183 14.67 -0.56 -12.73
CA LEU A 183 13.72 -0.06 -11.72
C LEU A 183 14.40 0.83 -10.66
N ASN A 184 15.72 0.99 -10.68
CA ASN A 184 16.45 1.79 -9.69
C ASN A 184 15.96 3.25 -9.61
N ASN A 185 15.62 3.85 -10.75
CA ASN A 185 15.10 5.22 -10.79
C ASN A 185 13.72 5.38 -10.13
N VAL A 186 13.01 4.27 -9.91
CA VAL A 186 11.67 4.22 -9.29
C VAL A 186 11.65 3.31 -8.06
N LYS A 187 12.82 3.03 -7.46
CA LYS A 187 13.00 2.09 -6.35
C LYS A 187 12.09 2.43 -5.16
N GLU A 188 12.02 3.70 -4.78
CA GLU A 188 11.17 4.13 -3.66
C GLU A 188 9.69 3.82 -3.92
N ALA A 189 9.19 4.08 -5.14
CA ALA A 189 7.81 3.77 -5.50
C ALA A 189 7.55 2.25 -5.49
N TYR A 190 8.53 1.45 -5.93
CA TYR A 190 8.47 -0.01 -5.86
C TYR A 190 8.40 -0.51 -4.41
N GLU A 191 9.25 -0.01 -3.52
CA GLU A 191 9.26 -0.38 -2.09
C GLU A 191 7.97 0.04 -1.40
N GLN A 192 7.46 1.25 -1.67
CA GLN A 192 6.17 1.70 -1.16
C GLN A 192 5.02 0.82 -1.63
N ARG A 193 5.06 0.37 -2.90
CA ARG A 193 4.06 -0.59 -3.40
C ARG A 193 4.14 -1.92 -2.64
N LEU A 194 5.35 -2.42 -2.38
CA LEU A 194 5.54 -3.66 -1.63
C LEU A 194 5.06 -3.54 -0.18
N ILE A 195 5.34 -2.42 0.50
CA ILE A 195 4.81 -2.12 1.85
C ILE A 195 3.28 -2.12 1.83
N SER A 196 2.67 -1.48 0.82
CA SER A 196 1.22 -1.46 0.66
C SER A 196 0.62 -2.86 0.46
N LEU A 197 1.28 -3.73 -0.31
CA LEU A 197 0.82 -5.11 -0.53
C LEU A 197 0.92 -5.94 0.75
N TRP A 198 2.03 -5.82 1.50
CA TRP A 198 2.16 -6.43 2.82
C TRP A 198 1.08 -5.94 3.80
N GLY A 199 0.77 -4.64 3.78
CA GLY A 199 -0.29 -4.06 4.58
C GLY A 199 -1.68 -4.62 4.25
N GLN A 200 -2.00 -4.76 2.95
CA GLN A 200 -3.24 -5.40 2.50
C GLN A 200 -3.31 -6.87 2.91
N PHE A 201 -2.21 -7.60 2.73
CA PHE A 201 -2.10 -9.00 3.12
C PHE A 201 -2.31 -9.20 4.62
N ALA A 202 -1.60 -8.44 5.46
CA ALA A 202 -1.72 -8.53 6.91
C ALA A 202 -3.11 -8.12 7.42
N ALA A 203 -3.80 -7.20 6.73
CA ALA A 203 -5.17 -6.84 7.06
C ALA A 203 -6.18 -7.97 6.73
N GLN A 204 -6.00 -8.67 5.61
CA GLN A 204 -6.91 -9.72 5.16
C GLN A 204 -6.63 -11.08 5.82
N PHE A 205 -5.35 -11.40 6.07
CA PHE A 205 -4.88 -12.66 6.62
C PHE A 205 -3.97 -12.44 7.85
N PRO A 206 -4.53 -11.94 8.97
CA PRO A 206 -3.74 -11.46 10.11
C PRO A 206 -2.88 -12.56 10.75
N TRP A 207 -3.40 -13.78 10.80
CA TRP A 207 -2.68 -14.95 11.32
C TRP A 207 -1.64 -15.49 10.33
N LEU A 208 -1.97 -15.51 9.04
CA LEU A 208 -1.06 -16.02 8.00
C LEU A 208 0.18 -15.13 7.84
N TYR A 209 0.06 -13.82 8.12
CA TYR A 209 1.22 -12.93 8.21
C TYR A 209 2.27 -13.38 9.23
N LEU A 210 1.87 -14.05 10.31
CA LEU A 210 2.81 -14.60 11.30
C LEU A 210 3.54 -15.84 10.80
N HIS A 211 3.09 -16.48 9.71
CA HIS A 211 3.75 -17.65 9.14
C HIS A 211 4.94 -17.27 8.27
N SER A 212 5.13 -15.98 8.00
CA SER A 212 6.24 -15.52 7.18
C SER A 212 7.59 -15.80 7.85
N THR A 213 8.50 -16.38 7.07
CA THR A 213 9.92 -16.57 7.41
C THR A 213 10.68 -15.25 7.46
N ARG A 214 10.26 -14.25 6.66
CA ARG A 214 10.82 -12.89 6.62
C ARG A 214 9.70 -11.86 6.52
N TYR A 215 9.31 -11.34 7.68
CA TYR A 215 8.27 -10.32 7.78
C TYR A 215 8.52 -9.12 6.87
N GLY A 216 7.53 -8.81 6.03
CA GLY A 216 7.49 -7.56 5.31
C GLY A 216 7.41 -6.35 6.24
N HIS A 217 7.89 -5.21 5.75
CA HIS A 217 7.69 -3.95 6.47
C HIS A 217 6.22 -3.54 6.41
N LEU A 218 5.62 -3.35 7.59
CA LEU A 218 4.33 -2.70 7.74
C LEU A 218 4.55 -1.28 8.23
N ASP A 219 3.98 -0.30 7.53
CA ASP A 219 3.90 1.07 8.05
C ASP A 219 3.01 1.11 9.30
N GLU A 220 2.97 2.27 9.97
CA GLU A 220 2.25 2.39 11.25
C GLU A 220 0.75 2.16 11.10
N THR A 221 0.15 2.67 10.01
CA THR A 221 -1.28 2.50 9.70
C THR A 221 -1.62 1.03 9.48
N ALA A 222 -0.84 0.34 8.65
CA ALA A 222 -1.01 -1.08 8.37
C ALA A 222 -0.78 -1.94 9.62
N LYS A 223 0.20 -1.60 10.48
CA LYS A 223 0.39 -2.27 11.77
C LYS A 223 -0.84 -2.14 12.66
N GLN A 224 -1.40 -0.94 12.80
CA GLN A 224 -2.61 -0.76 13.59
C GLN A 224 -3.77 -1.59 13.03
N VAL A 225 -3.96 -1.61 11.72
CA VAL A 225 -5.00 -2.43 11.07
C VAL A 225 -4.77 -3.90 11.35
N TRP A 226 -3.55 -4.39 11.15
CA TRP A 226 -3.19 -5.78 11.42
C TRP A 226 -3.47 -6.20 12.87
N LEU A 227 -3.01 -5.41 13.86
CA LEU A 227 -3.26 -5.71 15.28
C LEU A 227 -4.75 -5.71 15.63
N LYS A 228 -5.53 -4.78 15.05
CA LYS A 228 -6.99 -4.75 15.21
C LYS A 228 -7.66 -6.00 14.61
N GLN A 229 -7.20 -6.46 13.44
CA GLN A 229 -7.73 -7.66 12.81
C GLN A 229 -7.34 -8.94 13.58
N LEU A 230 -6.11 -9.00 14.12
CA LEU A 230 -5.69 -10.07 15.04
C LEU A 230 -6.60 -10.13 16.27
N LEU A 231 -6.85 -9.00 16.93
CA LEU A 231 -7.74 -8.94 18.10
C LEU A 231 -9.18 -9.40 17.76
N LYS A 232 -9.68 -9.04 16.57
CA LYS A 232 -11.01 -9.44 16.11
C LYS A 232 -11.10 -10.94 15.83
N ALA A 233 -10.06 -11.52 15.24
CA ALA A 233 -9.98 -12.94 14.90
C ALA A 233 -9.29 -13.78 15.99
N PHE A 234 -9.15 -13.25 17.20
CA PHE A 234 -8.29 -13.86 18.21
C PHE A 234 -8.77 -15.25 18.64
N ASP A 235 -10.08 -15.39 18.83
CA ASP A 235 -10.70 -16.62 19.32
C ASP A 235 -10.68 -17.76 18.28
N GLN A 236 -10.24 -17.47 17.05
CA GLN A 236 -10.11 -18.45 15.96
C GLN A 236 -8.67 -18.95 15.79
N ALA A 237 -7.72 -18.49 16.62
CA ALA A 237 -6.31 -18.82 16.52
C ALA A 237 -6.03 -20.30 16.82
N SER A 238 -5.13 -20.91 16.05
CA SER A 238 -4.56 -22.20 16.45
C SER A 238 -3.47 -22.01 17.52
N VAL A 239 -3.12 -23.09 18.23
CA VAL A 239 -2.03 -23.07 19.22
C VAL A 239 -0.71 -22.65 18.57
N ALA A 240 -0.44 -23.09 17.34
CA ALA A 240 0.76 -22.72 16.60
C ALA A 240 0.77 -21.22 16.26
N ASP A 241 -0.40 -20.64 15.96
CA ASP A 241 -0.52 -19.20 15.69
C ASP A 241 -0.25 -18.36 16.93
N LEU A 242 -0.76 -18.77 18.08
CA LEU A 242 -0.49 -18.12 19.36
C LEU A 242 1.00 -18.16 19.70
N GLN A 243 1.66 -19.31 19.49
CA GLN A 243 3.10 -19.43 19.68
C GLN A 243 3.90 -18.48 18.76
N ARG A 244 3.54 -18.39 17.48
CA ARG A 244 4.18 -17.45 16.55
C ARG A 244 3.96 -15.99 16.96
N LEU A 245 2.76 -15.66 17.43
CA LEU A 245 2.44 -14.30 17.93
C LEU A 245 3.27 -13.95 19.17
N GLN A 246 3.40 -14.89 20.10
CA GLN A 246 4.26 -14.72 21.29
C GLN A 246 5.71 -14.49 20.89
N GLN A 247 6.26 -15.34 20.02
CA GLN A 247 7.63 -15.18 19.52
C GLN A 247 7.81 -13.83 18.82
N ARG A 248 6.84 -13.45 17.98
CA ARG A 248 6.86 -12.17 17.27
C ARG A 248 6.89 -10.98 18.20
N TYR A 249 6.16 -11.02 19.31
CA TYR A 249 6.21 -9.96 20.32
C TYR A 249 7.61 -9.89 20.95
N LEU A 250 8.18 -11.03 21.34
CA LEU A 250 9.50 -11.09 21.96
C LEU A 250 10.59 -10.55 21.03
N ASP A 251 10.56 -10.92 19.75
CA ASP A 251 11.49 -10.42 18.71
C ASP A 251 11.39 -8.90 18.52
N LEU A 252 10.23 -8.31 18.79
CA LEU A 252 9.97 -6.88 18.64
C LEU A 252 10.10 -6.09 19.94
N SER A 253 10.29 -6.74 21.08
CA SER A 253 10.15 -6.15 22.43
C SER A 253 10.89 -4.82 22.59
N GLU A 254 12.17 -4.75 22.22
CA GLU A 254 12.99 -3.53 22.29
C GLU A 254 12.47 -2.37 21.42
N GLN A 255 11.73 -2.69 20.35
CA GLN A 255 11.19 -1.71 19.42
C GLN A 255 9.78 -1.25 19.76
N ILE A 256 9.05 -1.98 20.62
CA ILE A 256 7.64 -1.71 20.92
C ILE A 256 7.50 -0.41 21.71
N GLU A 257 8.39 -0.15 22.66
CA GLU A 257 8.33 1.05 23.51
C GLU A 257 8.44 2.36 22.71
N VAL A 258 9.19 2.35 21.61
CA VAL A 258 9.41 3.51 20.73
C VAL A 258 8.29 3.69 19.70
N ARG A 259 7.30 2.77 19.65
CA ARG A 259 6.16 2.90 18.72
C ARG A 259 5.15 3.94 19.20
N PRO A 260 4.34 4.49 18.27
CA PRO A 260 3.20 5.32 18.61
C PRO A 260 2.30 4.68 19.69
N TYR A 261 1.75 5.52 20.56
CA TYR A 261 0.96 5.10 21.72
C TYR A 261 -0.17 4.12 21.35
N ASP A 262 -0.91 4.39 20.28
CA ASP A 262 -2.03 3.54 19.84
C ASP A 262 -1.59 2.11 19.48
N ILE A 263 -0.40 1.95 18.90
CA ILE A 263 0.16 0.62 18.58
C ILE A 263 0.52 -0.13 19.86
N LYS A 264 1.11 0.58 20.83
CA LYS A 264 1.44 0.00 22.15
C LYS A 264 0.19 -0.45 22.90
N VAL A 265 -0.88 0.33 22.87
CA VAL A 265 -2.18 -0.04 23.46
C VAL A 265 -2.76 -1.29 22.79
N LEU A 266 -2.68 -1.40 21.46
CA LEU A 266 -3.14 -2.60 20.74
C LEU A 266 -2.32 -3.84 21.12
N TRP A 267 -1.00 -3.70 21.25
CA TRP A 267 -0.16 -4.77 21.77
C TRP A 267 -0.54 -5.17 23.19
N LEU A 268 -0.80 -4.21 24.08
CA LEU A 268 -1.24 -4.51 25.44
C LEU A 268 -2.53 -5.34 25.46
N LYS A 269 -3.52 -4.97 24.62
CA LYS A 269 -4.78 -5.73 24.48
C LYS A 269 -4.55 -7.17 24.01
N ILE A 270 -3.55 -7.39 23.16
CA ILE A 270 -3.16 -8.74 22.72
C ILE A 270 -2.53 -9.52 23.87
N LEU A 271 -1.58 -8.90 24.58
CA LEU A 271 -0.90 -9.53 25.71
C LEU A 271 -1.86 -9.91 26.84
N ALA A 272 -2.93 -9.13 27.04
CA ALA A 272 -3.96 -9.43 28.04
C ALA A 272 -4.67 -10.78 27.77
N ARG A 273 -4.61 -11.28 26.52
CA ARG A 273 -5.16 -12.58 26.12
C ARG A 273 -4.11 -13.70 26.07
N LEU A 274 -2.86 -13.43 26.44
CA LEU A 274 -1.74 -14.36 26.40
C LEU A 274 -1.15 -14.52 27.82
N PRO A 275 -1.69 -15.45 28.64
CA PRO A 275 -1.26 -15.63 30.03
C PRO A 275 0.25 -15.86 30.19
N GLU A 276 0.88 -16.48 29.20
CA GLU A 276 2.32 -16.79 29.19
C GLU A 276 3.20 -15.52 29.15
N LEU A 277 2.68 -14.41 28.63
CA LEU A 277 3.38 -13.13 28.53
C LEU A 277 2.94 -12.13 29.61
N GLY A 278 2.55 -12.64 30.78
CA GLY A 278 2.03 -11.80 31.86
C GLY A 278 3.02 -10.73 32.34
N MET A 279 4.31 -11.06 32.41
CA MET A 279 5.34 -10.09 32.80
C MET A 279 5.47 -8.95 31.76
N GLN A 280 5.45 -9.28 30.47
CA GLN A 280 5.54 -8.31 29.39
C GLN A 280 4.29 -7.42 29.34
N HIS A 281 3.12 -7.98 29.60
CA HIS A 281 1.88 -7.21 29.75
C HIS A 281 2.01 -6.16 30.87
N GLN A 282 2.47 -6.58 32.05
CA GLN A 282 2.65 -5.69 33.19
C GLN A 282 3.62 -4.55 32.86
N GLN A 283 4.79 -4.88 32.30
CA GLN A 283 5.81 -3.89 31.93
C GLN A 283 5.27 -2.87 30.92
N LEU A 284 4.59 -3.33 29.88
CA LEU A 284 4.05 -2.45 28.84
C LEU A 284 2.94 -1.55 29.39
N ALA A 285 2.06 -2.06 30.26
CA ALA A 285 1.02 -1.24 30.88
C ALA A 285 1.60 -0.19 31.84
N GLU A 286 2.57 -0.56 32.66
CA GLU A 286 3.27 0.37 33.56
C GLU A 286 4.00 1.46 32.77
N HIS A 287 4.65 1.09 31.66
CA HIS A 287 5.26 2.04 30.73
C HIS A 287 4.22 3.00 30.13
N LEU A 288 3.09 2.49 29.62
CA LEU A 288 2.03 3.30 29.02
C LEU A 288 1.39 4.28 30.01
N LEU A 289 1.10 3.82 31.24
CA LEU A 289 0.60 4.67 32.31
C LEU A 289 1.67 5.63 32.83
N GLY A 290 2.94 5.28 32.68
CA GLY A 290 4.07 6.18 32.90
C GLY A 290 4.08 7.37 31.94
N GLU A 291 3.76 7.16 30.67
CA GLU A 291 3.70 8.21 29.65
C GLU A 291 2.47 9.12 29.79
N GLN A 292 1.27 8.52 29.88
CA GLN A 292 0.02 9.25 30.10
C GLN A 292 -1.03 8.36 30.73
N PHE A 293 -1.89 8.93 31.57
CA PHE A 293 -2.98 8.19 32.16
C PHE A 293 -4.04 7.82 31.10
N ASN A 294 -4.30 6.52 30.95
CA ASN A 294 -5.38 6.01 30.12
C ASN A 294 -6.17 4.98 30.93
N GLN A 295 -7.47 5.22 31.04
CA GLN A 295 -8.35 4.44 31.89
C GLN A 295 -8.47 2.97 31.43
N GLU A 296 -8.50 2.72 30.11
CA GLU A 296 -8.53 1.36 29.56
C GLU A 296 -7.24 0.60 29.85
N VAL A 297 -6.09 1.25 29.67
CA VAL A 297 -4.77 0.67 30.00
C VAL A 297 -4.68 0.33 31.48
N PHE A 298 -5.16 1.23 32.35
CA PHE A 298 -5.20 1.00 33.79
C PHE A 298 -6.06 -0.23 34.14
N TYR A 299 -7.20 -0.41 33.47
CA TYR A 299 -8.03 -1.58 33.69
C TYR A 299 -7.37 -2.87 33.27
N LEU A 300 -6.74 -2.91 32.09
CA LEU A 300 -6.00 -4.09 31.65
C LEU A 300 -4.91 -4.46 32.66
N TRP A 301 -4.16 -3.48 33.16
CA TRP A 301 -3.16 -3.70 34.20
C TRP A 301 -3.79 -4.24 35.49
N PHE A 302 -4.86 -3.61 35.98
CA PHE A 302 -5.45 -3.94 37.27
C PHE A 302 -6.13 -5.32 37.26
N GLU A 303 -6.87 -5.63 36.20
CA GLU A 303 -7.48 -6.95 36.00
C GLU A 303 -6.43 -8.04 36.06
N GLN A 304 -5.28 -7.83 35.41
CA GLN A 304 -4.19 -8.80 35.46
C GLN A 304 -3.65 -9.02 36.88
N GLN A 305 -3.50 -7.96 37.68
CA GLN A 305 -3.01 -8.11 39.06
C GLN A 305 -3.96 -8.98 39.91
N LEU A 306 -5.26 -8.88 39.66
CA LEU A 306 -6.29 -9.63 40.38
C LEU A 306 -6.45 -11.08 39.88
N LEU A 307 -6.29 -11.33 38.57
CA LEU A 307 -6.49 -12.65 37.97
C LEU A 307 -5.31 -13.62 38.18
N CYS A 308 -4.17 -13.13 38.65
CA CYS A 308 -3.03 -13.98 39.00
C CYS A 308 -3.39 -14.96 40.14
N GLN A 309 -2.86 -16.19 40.10
CA GLN A 309 -3.14 -17.21 41.14
C GLN A 309 -2.78 -16.74 42.57
N ASN A 310 -1.74 -15.90 42.70
CA ASN A 310 -1.35 -15.25 43.94
C ASN A 310 -1.18 -13.74 43.70
N PRO A 311 -2.24 -12.93 43.85
CA PRO A 311 -2.16 -11.48 43.67
C PRO A 311 -1.23 -10.84 44.72
N ASP A 312 -0.25 -10.04 44.26
CA ASP A 312 0.56 -9.20 45.14
C ASP A 312 -0.15 -7.86 45.38
N TYR A 313 -1.13 -7.90 46.29
CA TYR A 313 -1.92 -6.74 46.68
C TYR A 313 -1.08 -5.58 47.22
N GLN A 314 0.05 -5.87 47.87
CA GLN A 314 0.94 -4.85 48.41
C GLN A 314 1.65 -4.10 47.28
N ARG A 315 2.21 -4.82 46.30
CA ARG A 315 2.81 -4.20 45.12
C ARG A 315 1.79 -3.40 44.31
N ALA A 316 0.59 -3.95 44.12
CA ALA A 316 -0.49 -3.26 43.43
C ALA A 316 -0.85 -1.92 44.10
N GLU A 317 -1.01 -1.91 45.43
CA GLU A 317 -1.27 -0.68 46.19
C GLU A 317 -0.14 0.35 46.06
N GLN A 318 1.12 -0.09 46.16
CA GLN A 318 2.28 0.80 46.02
C GLN A 318 2.29 1.46 44.64
N GLN A 319 2.03 0.69 43.59
CA GLN A 319 1.97 1.20 42.23
C GLN A 319 0.80 2.18 42.02
N ILE A 320 -0.39 1.86 42.55
CA ILE A 320 -1.54 2.78 42.48
C ILE A 320 -1.24 4.08 43.22
N THR A 321 -0.60 4.02 44.40
CA THR A 321 -0.19 5.22 45.16
C THR A 321 0.81 6.07 44.38
N LEU A 322 1.74 5.44 43.66
CA LEU A 322 2.67 6.15 42.79
C LEU A 322 1.93 6.88 41.67
N TRP A 323 0.93 6.25 41.05
CA TRP A 323 0.11 6.92 40.03
C TRP A 323 -0.81 8.00 40.59
N GLU A 324 -1.37 7.85 41.79
CA GLU A 324 -2.14 8.92 42.44
C GLU A 324 -1.29 10.17 42.68
N SER A 325 0.00 9.99 42.99
CA SER A 325 0.93 11.11 43.16
C SER A 325 1.22 11.84 41.84
N ARG A 326 1.21 11.11 40.71
CA ARG A 326 1.46 11.65 39.36
C ARG A 326 0.19 12.22 38.71
N TYR A 327 -0.94 11.55 38.91
CA TYR A 327 -2.23 11.87 38.33
C TYR A 327 -3.26 12.07 39.46
N PRO A 328 -3.27 13.27 40.08
CA PRO A 328 -4.14 13.54 41.21
C PRO A 328 -5.62 13.56 40.79
N ALA A 329 -6.49 13.35 41.76
CA ALA A 329 -7.95 13.47 41.63
C ALA A 329 -8.62 12.49 40.64
N LEU A 330 -8.08 11.28 40.48
CA LEU A 330 -8.67 10.23 39.63
C LEU A 330 -9.47 9.21 40.45
N PRO A 331 -10.82 9.17 40.34
CA PRO A 331 -11.68 8.25 41.10
C PRO A 331 -11.35 6.77 40.87
N VAL A 332 -10.91 6.42 39.65
CA VAL A 332 -10.58 5.04 39.26
C VAL A 332 -9.43 4.44 40.08
N LEU A 333 -8.49 5.26 40.56
CA LEU A 333 -7.37 4.80 41.39
C LEU A 333 -7.86 4.48 42.81
N SER A 334 -8.72 5.33 43.37
CA SER A 334 -9.37 5.08 44.67
C SER A 334 -10.32 3.87 44.60
N PHE A 335 -11.02 3.70 43.49
CA PHE A 335 -11.83 2.52 43.21
C PHE A 335 -10.98 1.24 43.23
N ALA A 336 -9.81 1.23 42.57
CA ALA A 336 -8.91 0.08 42.59
C ALA A 336 -8.33 -0.19 43.98
N LYS A 337 -7.92 0.85 44.72
CA LYS A 337 -7.46 0.72 46.12
C LYS A 337 -8.51 0.11 47.03
N TRP A 338 -9.79 0.48 46.85
CA TRP A 338 -10.88 -0.12 47.62
C TRP A 338 -10.92 -1.64 47.47
N HIS A 339 -10.78 -2.15 46.24
CA HIS A 339 -10.73 -3.60 45.98
C HIS A 339 -9.52 -4.26 46.66
N VAL A 340 -8.36 -3.61 46.65
CA VAL A 340 -7.16 -4.08 47.34
C VAL A 340 -7.36 -4.13 48.87
N TYR A 341 -8.00 -3.12 49.45
CA TYR A 341 -8.29 -3.04 50.88
C TYR A 341 -9.30 -4.10 51.32
N MET A 342 -10.36 -4.28 50.56
CA MET A 342 -11.33 -5.35 50.80
C MET A 342 -10.69 -6.74 50.72
N ALA A 343 -9.86 -7.00 49.71
CA ALA A 343 -9.18 -8.28 49.56
C ALA A 343 -8.15 -8.57 50.67
N THR A 344 -7.57 -7.52 51.27
CA THR A 344 -6.60 -7.63 52.37
C THR A 344 -7.23 -7.50 53.76
N GLY A 345 -8.55 -7.41 53.87
CA GLY A 345 -9.28 -7.30 55.15
C GLY A 345 -9.20 -5.93 55.83
N ARG A 346 -8.68 -4.90 55.15
CA ARG A 346 -8.59 -3.52 55.65
C ARG A 346 -9.88 -2.74 55.43
N ILE A 347 -10.95 -3.20 56.08
CA ILE A 347 -12.31 -2.69 55.87
C ILE A 347 -12.43 -1.19 56.21
N GLN A 348 -11.82 -0.74 57.30
CA GLN A 348 -11.87 0.68 57.72
C GLN A 348 -11.25 1.62 56.68
N ASP A 349 -10.11 1.22 56.11
CA ASP A 349 -9.44 2.02 55.06
C ASP A 349 -10.29 2.02 53.77
N ALA A 350 -10.93 0.90 53.44
CA ALA A 350 -11.86 0.81 52.31
C ALA A 350 -13.07 1.73 52.49
N GLU A 351 -13.68 1.76 53.67
CA GLU A 351 -14.80 2.66 53.99
C GLU A 351 -14.39 4.14 53.88
N ALA A 352 -13.19 4.49 54.33
CA ALA A 352 -12.69 5.86 54.23
C ALA A 352 -12.64 6.35 52.77
N LEU A 353 -12.26 5.47 51.83
CA LEU A 353 -12.23 5.80 50.40
C LEU A 353 -13.62 6.11 49.83
N LEU A 354 -14.70 5.54 50.37
CA LEU A 354 -16.07 5.74 49.87
C LEU A 354 -16.57 7.18 50.03
N HIS A 355 -15.96 7.96 50.93
CA HIS A 355 -16.26 9.37 51.11
C HIS A 355 -15.60 10.27 50.06
N LEU A 356 -14.66 9.74 49.28
CA LEU A 356 -14.03 10.45 48.18
C LEU A 356 -14.92 10.39 46.93
N TYR A 357 -14.90 11.46 46.13
CA TYR A 357 -15.64 11.59 44.86
C TYR A 357 -17.13 11.20 44.98
N PRO A 358 -17.95 12.02 45.68
CA PRO A 358 -19.36 11.71 45.93
C PRO A 358 -20.21 11.63 44.66
N ASP A 359 -19.82 12.37 43.60
CA ASP A 359 -20.58 12.43 42.35
C ASP A 359 -20.08 11.43 41.28
N ASP A 360 -19.05 10.64 41.59
CA ASP A 360 -18.48 9.67 40.66
C ASP A 360 -19.29 8.36 40.60
N VAL A 361 -19.42 7.81 39.40
CA VAL A 361 -20.23 6.59 39.14
C VAL A 361 -19.60 5.34 39.75
N LEU A 362 -18.28 5.19 39.67
CA LEU A 362 -17.57 4.02 40.22
C LEU A 362 -17.63 4.02 41.74
N MET A 363 -17.41 5.18 42.36
CA MET A 363 -17.50 5.32 43.81
C MET A 363 -18.94 5.16 44.32
N SER A 364 -19.94 5.61 43.54
CA SER A 364 -21.35 5.39 43.85
C SER A 364 -21.72 3.91 43.81
N TYR A 365 -21.22 3.17 42.81
CA TYR A 365 -21.35 1.72 42.76
C TYR A 365 -20.76 1.06 44.01
N LEU A 366 -19.54 1.45 44.43
CA LEU A 366 -18.92 0.87 45.63
C LEU A 366 -19.69 1.18 46.91
N ARG A 367 -20.23 2.40 47.06
CA ARG A 367 -21.09 2.77 48.19
C ARG A 367 -22.34 1.90 48.26
N ILE A 368 -23.04 1.73 47.14
CA ILE A 368 -24.24 0.86 47.08
C ILE A 368 -23.85 -0.59 47.35
N LYS A 369 -22.77 -1.08 46.74
CA LYS A 369 -22.26 -2.44 46.95
C LYS A 369 -21.91 -2.71 48.42
N SER A 370 -21.28 -1.75 49.10
CA SER A 370 -20.93 -1.86 50.51
C SER A 370 -22.17 -1.94 51.41
N LEU A 371 -23.25 -1.22 51.08
CA LEU A 371 -24.52 -1.26 51.82
C LEU A 371 -25.28 -2.58 51.63
N LEU A 372 -25.07 -3.25 50.49
CA LEU A 372 -25.70 -4.54 50.16
C LEU A 372 -24.86 -5.75 50.61
N GLN A 373 -23.80 -5.56 51.41
CA GLN A 373 -23.00 -6.66 51.95
C GLN A 373 -23.89 -7.67 52.69
N GLY A 374 -23.78 -8.95 52.32
CA GLY A 374 -24.62 -10.03 52.85
C GLY A 374 -25.90 -10.32 52.05
N GLN A 375 -26.18 -9.58 50.97
CA GLN A 375 -27.32 -9.80 50.07
C GLN A 375 -26.83 -10.14 48.66
N GLU A 376 -26.31 -11.36 48.47
CA GLU A 376 -25.64 -11.78 47.22
C GLU A 376 -26.52 -11.60 45.97
N ASP A 377 -27.82 -11.90 46.06
CA ASP A 377 -28.77 -11.74 44.95
C ASP A 377 -28.86 -10.27 44.48
N LEU A 378 -28.86 -9.32 45.42
CA LEU A 378 -28.94 -7.89 45.12
C LEU A 378 -27.60 -7.33 44.61
N VAL A 379 -26.48 -7.87 45.10
CA VAL A 379 -25.15 -7.55 44.55
C VAL A 379 -25.02 -8.05 43.11
N GLN A 380 -25.53 -9.24 42.79
CA GLN A 380 -25.56 -9.74 41.42
C GLN A 380 -26.42 -8.86 40.49
N GLN A 381 -27.61 -8.44 40.96
CA GLN A 381 -28.45 -7.51 40.18
C GLN A 381 -27.76 -6.15 39.96
N LEU A 382 -27.09 -5.62 40.99
CA LEU A 382 -26.30 -4.40 40.89
C LEU A 382 -25.19 -4.55 39.83
N ASN A 383 -24.44 -5.65 39.87
CA ASN A 383 -23.40 -5.94 38.89
C ASN A 383 -23.99 -5.98 37.46
N LEU A 384 -25.12 -6.66 37.25
CA LEU A 384 -25.77 -6.71 35.93
C LEU A 384 -26.19 -5.32 35.40
N ILE A 385 -26.70 -4.44 36.27
CA ILE A 385 -27.11 -3.08 35.89
C ILE A 385 -25.90 -2.25 35.48
N PHE A 386 -24.81 -2.35 36.26
CA PHE A 386 -23.62 -1.55 36.02
C PHE A 386 -22.78 -2.12 34.87
N GLU A 387 -22.54 -3.43 34.79
CA GLU A 387 -21.75 -4.09 33.73
C GLU A 387 -22.36 -4.00 32.32
N ASN A 388 -23.67 -3.74 32.21
CA ASN A 388 -24.33 -3.46 30.94
C ASN A 388 -24.18 -2.01 30.46
N ASN A 389 -23.64 -1.12 31.30
CA ASN A 389 -23.33 0.24 30.91
C ASN A 389 -21.96 0.27 30.21
N ALA A 390 -21.89 0.81 28.99
CA ALA A 390 -20.69 0.75 28.15
C ALA A 390 -19.42 1.41 28.76
N ASN A 391 -19.60 2.22 29.81
CA ASN A 391 -18.54 2.90 30.54
C ASN A 391 -18.17 2.22 31.88
N PHE A 392 -18.79 1.09 32.23
CA PHE A 392 -18.50 0.39 33.46
C PHE A 392 -17.41 -0.66 33.30
N VAL A 393 -16.55 -0.73 34.30
CA VAL A 393 -15.41 -1.65 34.37
C VAL A 393 -15.93 -3.05 34.62
N LYS A 394 -15.72 -3.97 33.69
CA LYS A 394 -15.89 -5.39 33.97
C LYS A 394 -14.70 -5.88 34.79
N ILE A 395 -14.78 -5.79 36.11
CA ILE A 395 -13.90 -6.58 36.98
C ILE A 395 -14.62 -7.90 37.22
N LYS A 396 -14.12 -8.99 36.62
CA LYS A 396 -14.54 -10.32 37.03
C LYS A 396 -14.03 -10.53 38.46
N ILE A 397 -14.94 -10.60 39.42
CA ILE A 397 -14.68 -10.98 40.83
C ILE A 397 -15.25 -12.36 41.05
#